data_AF-A0A2E2D8S2-F1
#
_entry.id   AF-A0A2E2D8S2-F1
#
_cell.length_a   1.000
_cell.length_b   1.000
_cell.length_c   1.000
_cell.angle_alpha   90.00
_cell.angle_beta   90.00
_cell.angle_gamma   90.00
#
_symmetry.space_group_name_H-M   'P 1'
#
loop_
_entity.id
_entity.type
_entity.pdbx_description
1 polymer ?
#
loop_
_entity_poly.entity_id
_entity_poly.type
_entity_poly.pdbx_seq_one_letter_code
_entity_poly.pdbx_strand_id
1 'polypeptide(L)'
;MSKFKNIVKSRFIKGESLPDWYEKRLSICASCELNSKNIEDKSGKRMAWEFIAGAHCTAPTCGCSISQKAKIEEESCPIGKWGKEAEPQVLDQGFVKITNNSANKVTIQKQGIAYYLDYGTIMYNADSSVNLELEFDRPIYDTNLTTTCGCTKSQVKEKEKNKYSLTIQYDTTRVGRFEKPIIFKFKHNNVNTQLRFVIKGNVIKN
;
A
#
# COMPACT_ATOMS: atom_id res chain seq x y z
N MET A 1 -13.36 3.83 27.22
CA MET A 1 -12.64 5.14 27.18
C MET A 1 -12.22 5.60 25.78
N SER A 2 -12.17 4.76 24.71
CA SER A 2 -11.69 5.20 23.38
C SER A 2 -12.68 6.07 22.58
N LYS A 3 -14.00 5.81 22.65
CA LYS A 3 -15.01 6.53 21.85
C LYS A 3 -15.00 8.05 22.05
N PHE A 4 -14.85 8.52 23.28
CA PHE A 4 -14.82 9.96 23.59
C PHE A 4 -13.55 10.64 23.06
N LYS A 5 -12.40 9.98 23.16
CA LYS A 5 -11.13 10.48 22.60
C LYS A 5 -11.21 10.67 21.08
N ASN A 6 -11.85 9.72 20.40
CA ASN A 6 -12.01 9.74 18.95
C ASN A 6 -12.96 10.88 18.49
N ILE A 7 -14.06 11.12 19.21
CA ILE A 7 -14.96 12.24 18.94
C ILE A 7 -14.21 13.57 19.02
N VAL A 8 -13.42 13.79 20.07
CA VAL A 8 -12.60 15.01 20.23
C VAL A 8 -11.57 15.12 19.11
N LYS A 9 -10.82 14.05 18.81
CA LYS A 9 -9.81 14.00 17.74
C LYS A 9 -10.41 14.41 16.37
N SER A 10 -11.60 13.92 16.02
CA SER A 10 -12.25 14.24 14.74
C SER A 10 -12.55 15.72 14.53
N ARG A 11 -12.77 16.49 15.62
CA ARG A 11 -13.10 17.93 15.56
C ARG A 11 -11.88 18.80 15.28
N PHE A 12 -10.68 18.33 15.62
CA PHE A 12 -9.42 19.05 15.37
C PHE A 12 -8.78 18.72 14.02
N ILE A 13 -9.33 17.75 13.28
CA ILE A 13 -8.85 17.37 11.95
C ILE A 13 -9.60 18.19 10.87
N LYS A 14 -8.86 19.10 10.22
CA LYS A 14 -9.35 19.88 9.07
C LYS A 14 -9.48 18.96 7.85
N GLY A 15 -10.60 19.07 7.13
CA GLY A 15 -10.93 18.15 6.02
C GLY A 15 -10.01 18.28 4.82
N GLU A 16 -9.49 19.49 4.57
CA GLU A 16 -8.65 19.83 3.41
C GLU A 16 -7.26 19.18 3.42
N SER A 17 -6.85 18.58 4.55
CA SER A 17 -5.55 17.92 4.71
C SER A 17 -5.66 16.39 4.83
N LEU A 18 -6.80 15.82 4.46
CA LEU A 18 -7.04 14.39 4.65
C LEU A 18 -6.64 13.57 3.41
N PRO A 19 -6.01 12.39 3.57
CA PRO A 19 -5.56 11.59 2.43
C PRO A 19 -6.72 10.88 1.70
N ASP A 20 -6.47 10.35 0.50
CA ASP A 20 -7.45 9.72 -0.40
C ASP A 20 -8.35 8.64 0.26
N TRP A 21 -7.85 7.97 1.29
CA TRP A 21 -8.63 6.97 2.03
C TRP A 21 -9.85 7.58 2.73
N TYR A 22 -9.81 8.86 3.10
CA TYR A 22 -10.93 9.57 3.69
C TYR A 22 -12.07 9.72 2.68
N GLU A 23 -11.77 10.24 1.48
CA GLU A 23 -12.74 10.39 0.40
C GLU A 23 -13.34 9.05 -0.02
N LYS A 24 -12.50 8.01 -0.09
CA LYS A 24 -12.96 6.63 -0.34
C LYS A 24 -13.96 6.16 0.73
N ARG A 25 -13.71 6.42 2.01
CA ARG A 25 -14.64 6.09 3.10
C ARG A 25 -15.95 6.87 3.00
N LEU A 26 -15.89 8.16 2.64
CA LEU A 26 -17.10 8.96 2.40
C LEU A 26 -17.91 8.41 1.24
N SER A 27 -17.27 8.06 0.12
CA SER A 27 -17.93 7.48 -1.04
C SER A 27 -18.61 6.14 -0.71
N ILE A 28 -17.96 5.26 0.06
CA ILE A 28 -18.55 3.99 0.52
C ILE A 28 -19.77 4.24 1.41
N CYS A 29 -19.68 5.22 2.31
CA CYS A 29 -20.81 5.56 3.16
C CYS A 29 -21.94 6.23 2.37
N ALA A 30 -21.64 7.05 1.36
CA ALA A 30 -22.63 7.75 0.54
C ALA A 30 -23.54 6.78 -0.22
N SER A 31 -23.03 5.65 -0.69
CA SER A 31 -23.81 4.60 -1.37
C SER A 31 -24.38 3.53 -0.42
N CYS A 32 -24.15 3.63 0.88
CA CYS A 32 -24.56 2.58 1.82
C CYS A 32 -26.04 2.70 2.21
N GLU A 33 -26.79 1.59 2.19
CA GLU A 33 -28.20 1.53 2.61
C GLU A 33 -28.43 1.99 4.06
N LEU A 34 -27.46 1.73 4.95
CA LEU A 34 -27.50 2.21 6.34
C LEU A 34 -27.09 3.69 6.51
N ASN A 35 -26.89 4.42 5.42
CA ASN A 35 -26.71 5.86 5.49
C ASN A 35 -28.06 6.51 5.74
N SER A 36 -28.12 7.39 6.73
CA SER A 36 -29.34 8.11 7.07
C SER A 36 -29.94 8.84 5.87
N LYS A 37 -29.12 9.33 4.94
CA LYS A 37 -29.58 9.99 3.70
C LYS A 37 -30.30 9.06 2.72
N ASN A 38 -29.99 7.76 2.72
CA ASN A 38 -30.48 6.79 1.74
C ASN A 38 -31.75 6.05 2.19
N ILE A 39 -32.31 6.39 3.35
CA ILE A 39 -33.51 5.74 3.90
C ILE A 39 -34.72 6.60 3.54
N GLU A 40 -35.68 6.03 2.81
CA GLU A 40 -36.82 6.76 2.24
C GLU A 40 -37.86 7.16 3.29
N ASP A 41 -38.15 6.29 4.26
CA ASP A 41 -39.16 6.53 5.29
C ASP A 41 -38.52 7.02 6.59
N LYS A 42 -38.40 8.35 6.73
CA LYS A 42 -37.77 8.99 7.89
C LYS A 42 -38.83 9.57 8.82
N SER A 43 -38.73 9.23 10.10
CA SER A 43 -39.49 9.96 11.12
C SER A 43 -39.07 11.43 11.19
N GLY A 44 -39.99 12.34 11.56
CA GLY A 44 -39.68 13.77 11.69
C GLY A 44 -38.53 14.06 12.66
N LYS A 45 -38.41 13.28 13.75
CA LYS A 45 -37.27 13.34 14.67
C LYS A 45 -35.93 13.04 13.98
N ARG A 46 -35.94 12.09 13.05
CA ARG A 46 -34.76 11.69 12.31
C ARG A 46 -34.36 12.73 11.26
N MET A 47 -35.33 13.33 10.56
CA MET A 47 -35.04 14.45 9.66
C MET A 47 -34.42 15.64 10.41
N ALA A 48 -34.96 16.00 11.58
CA ALA A 48 -34.41 17.07 12.42
C ALA A 48 -32.98 16.78 12.88
N TRP A 49 -32.68 15.53 13.26
CA TRP A 49 -31.33 15.13 13.62
C TRP A 49 -30.37 15.17 12.43
N GLU A 50 -30.79 14.74 11.24
CA GLU A 50 -29.98 14.83 10.02
C GLU A 50 -29.65 16.26 9.63
N PHE A 51 -30.58 17.20 9.84
CA PHE A 51 -30.35 18.62 9.59
C PHE A 51 -29.27 19.21 10.51
N ILE A 52 -29.26 18.81 11.78
CA ILE A 52 -28.32 19.33 12.79
C ILE A 52 -26.95 18.63 12.71
N ALA A 53 -26.94 17.30 12.60
CA ALA A 53 -25.74 16.47 12.73
C ALA A 53 -25.15 16.03 11.38
N GLY A 54 -25.87 16.23 10.27
CA GLY A 54 -25.51 15.74 8.95
C GLY A 54 -25.78 14.25 8.75
N ALA A 55 -25.21 13.69 7.67
CA ALA A 55 -25.35 12.26 7.36
C ALA A 55 -24.71 11.40 8.46
N HIS A 56 -25.43 10.39 8.93
CA HIS A 56 -24.97 9.46 9.96
C HIS A 56 -25.26 8.01 9.57
N CYS A 57 -24.55 7.08 10.21
CA CYS A 57 -24.82 5.65 10.04
C CYS A 57 -25.95 5.23 10.99
N THR A 58 -26.87 4.39 10.54
CA THR A 58 -27.98 3.89 11.36
C THR A 58 -27.78 2.48 11.89
N ALA A 59 -26.58 1.92 11.73
CA ALA A 59 -26.25 0.63 12.35
C ALA A 59 -26.38 0.76 13.89
N PRO A 60 -26.97 -0.22 14.59
CA PRO A 60 -27.21 -0.14 16.05
C PRO A 60 -25.95 0.14 16.88
N THR A 61 -24.79 -0.26 16.37
CA THR A 61 -23.49 -0.11 17.02
C THR A 61 -22.77 1.20 16.67
N CYS A 62 -23.37 2.07 15.83
CA CYS A 62 -22.77 3.30 15.34
C CYS A 62 -23.78 4.45 15.32
N GLY A 63 -23.59 5.46 16.19
CA GLY A 63 -24.40 6.68 16.23
C GLY A 63 -23.67 7.97 15.86
N CYS A 64 -22.44 7.88 15.34
CA CYS A 64 -21.64 9.05 14.98
C CYS A 64 -21.94 9.52 13.55
N SER A 65 -21.72 10.81 13.27
CA SER A 65 -21.79 11.33 11.90
C SER A 65 -20.76 10.62 11.02
N ILE A 66 -21.13 10.34 9.78
CA ILE A 66 -20.27 9.66 8.80
C ILE A 66 -18.99 10.45 8.59
N SER A 67 -19.10 11.76 8.48
CA SER A 67 -17.95 12.65 8.26
C SER A 67 -16.97 12.59 9.42
N GLN A 68 -17.41 12.66 10.68
CA GLN A 68 -16.51 12.61 11.85
C GLN A 68 -15.85 11.25 11.99
N LYS A 69 -16.60 10.17 11.79
CA LYS A 69 -16.07 8.81 11.93
C LYS A 69 -15.09 8.47 10.80
N ALA A 70 -15.39 8.88 9.58
CA ALA A 70 -14.52 8.65 8.44
C ALA A 70 -13.16 9.35 8.59
N LYS A 71 -13.07 10.49 9.30
CA LYS A 71 -11.82 11.25 9.53
C LYS A 71 -10.80 10.54 10.42
N ILE A 72 -11.20 9.52 11.16
CA ILE A 72 -10.34 8.85 12.14
C ILE A 72 -9.80 7.58 11.51
N GLU A 73 -8.51 7.55 11.22
CA GLU A 73 -7.87 6.42 10.54
C GLU A 73 -8.09 5.10 11.27
N GLU A 74 -8.04 5.12 12.61
CA GLU A 74 -8.17 3.94 13.48
C GLU A 74 -9.61 3.43 13.64
N GLU A 75 -10.61 4.20 13.20
CA GLU A 75 -12.00 3.75 13.20
C GLU A 75 -12.28 2.75 12.09
N SER A 76 -13.36 1.99 12.27
CA SER A 76 -13.85 1.05 11.27
C SER A 76 -15.36 1.10 11.11
N CYS A 77 -15.82 0.67 9.93
CA CYS A 77 -17.22 0.50 9.66
C CYS A 77 -17.82 -0.55 10.61
N PRO A 78 -18.94 -0.25 11.29
CA PRO A 78 -19.60 -1.20 12.20
C PRO A 78 -20.09 -2.48 11.51
N ILE A 79 -20.31 -2.41 10.20
CA ILE A 79 -20.73 -3.53 9.35
C ILE A 79 -19.63 -3.98 8.38
N GLY A 80 -18.37 -3.57 8.61
CA GLY A 80 -17.21 -4.08 7.89
C GLY A 80 -16.99 -3.55 6.46
N LYS A 81 -17.74 -2.55 5.96
CA LYS A 81 -17.53 -2.00 4.60
C LYS A 81 -16.21 -1.22 4.42
N TRP A 82 -15.55 -0.84 5.51
CA TRP A 82 -14.22 -0.21 5.52
C TRP A 82 -13.60 -0.34 6.93
N GLY A 83 -12.28 -0.17 7.03
CA GLY A 83 -11.56 -0.24 8.30
C GLY A 83 -10.19 0.43 8.22
N LYS A 84 -9.40 0.31 9.29
CA LYS A 84 -7.95 0.55 9.20
C LYS A 84 -7.41 -0.45 8.18
N GLU A 85 -6.78 0.04 7.11
CA GLU A 85 -6.08 -0.86 6.20
C GLU A 85 -5.05 -1.64 7.02
N ALA A 86 -5.07 -2.97 6.95
CA ALA A 86 -4.09 -3.78 7.65
C ALA A 86 -2.70 -3.32 7.20
N GLU A 87 -1.79 -3.11 8.16
CA GLU A 87 -0.38 -2.95 7.80
C GLU A 87 0.01 -4.13 6.92
N PRO A 88 0.73 -3.89 5.79
CA PRO A 88 1.07 -4.97 4.89
C PRO A 88 1.75 -6.08 5.67
N GLN A 89 1.14 -7.26 5.69
CA GLN A 89 1.76 -8.38 6.38
C GLN A 89 3.06 -8.70 5.64
N VAL A 90 4.17 -8.61 6.36
CA VAL A 90 5.46 -9.05 5.84
C VAL A 90 5.44 -10.56 5.85
N LEU A 91 5.41 -11.17 4.66
CA LEU A 91 5.32 -12.62 4.54
C LEU A 91 6.54 -13.30 5.17
N ASP A 92 6.26 -14.34 5.95
CA ASP A 92 7.27 -15.27 6.44
C ASP A 92 7.73 -16.22 5.31
N GLN A 93 8.89 -16.87 5.54
CA GLN A 93 9.67 -17.60 4.54
C GLN A 93 8.87 -18.71 3.81
N GLY A 94 9.07 -18.82 2.48
CA GLY A 94 8.55 -19.94 1.66
C GLY A 94 7.53 -19.54 0.59
N PHE A 95 6.96 -18.35 0.67
CA PHE A 95 5.91 -17.90 -0.27
C PHE A 95 6.42 -17.52 -1.67
N VAL A 96 7.70 -17.17 -1.79
CA VAL A 96 8.30 -16.72 -3.06
C VAL A 96 9.67 -17.36 -3.27
N LYS A 97 9.85 -17.97 -4.43
CA LYS A 97 11.15 -18.38 -4.96
C LYS A 97 11.66 -17.29 -5.89
N ILE A 98 12.91 -16.90 -5.70
CA ILE A 98 13.56 -15.85 -6.48
C ILE A 98 14.71 -16.46 -7.27
N THR A 99 14.64 -16.36 -8.59
CA THR A 99 15.71 -16.79 -9.50
C THR A 99 16.41 -15.56 -10.06
N ASN A 100 17.74 -15.53 -9.99
CA ASN A 100 18.56 -14.44 -10.51
C ASN A 100 19.05 -14.77 -11.92
N ASN A 101 18.38 -14.23 -12.94
CA ASN A 101 18.79 -14.39 -14.34
C ASN A 101 19.96 -13.48 -14.73
N SER A 102 20.53 -12.72 -13.79
CA SER A 102 21.64 -11.79 -13.98
C SER A 102 22.72 -12.00 -12.91
N ALA A 103 23.03 -13.28 -12.61
CA ALA A 103 23.98 -13.68 -11.57
C ALA A 103 25.41 -13.14 -11.78
N ASN A 104 25.78 -12.81 -13.02
CA ASN A 104 27.05 -12.18 -13.35
C ASN A 104 27.10 -10.67 -13.02
N LYS A 105 25.95 -10.03 -12.74
CA LYS A 105 25.85 -8.60 -12.46
C LYS A 105 25.52 -8.29 -11.00
N VAL A 106 24.72 -9.15 -10.36
CA VAL A 106 24.28 -8.95 -8.98
C VAL A 106 24.32 -10.24 -8.18
N THR A 107 24.71 -10.12 -6.92
CA THR A 107 24.55 -11.17 -5.92
C THR A 107 23.29 -10.89 -5.09
N ILE A 108 22.49 -11.91 -4.80
CA ILE A 108 21.28 -11.75 -3.98
C ILE A 108 21.51 -12.36 -2.60
N GLN A 109 21.26 -11.58 -1.56
CA GLN A 109 21.33 -12.02 -0.17
C GLN A 109 20.02 -11.68 0.54
N LYS A 110 19.45 -12.64 1.27
CA LYS A 110 18.30 -12.37 2.14
C LYS A 110 18.80 -11.97 3.53
N GLN A 111 18.34 -10.82 4.04
CA GLN A 111 18.60 -10.42 5.42
C GLN A 111 17.28 -9.96 6.07
N GLY A 112 16.81 -10.74 7.04
CA GLY A 112 15.49 -10.57 7.64
C GLY A 112 14.39 -10.61 6.57
N ILE A 113 13.72 -9.47 6.41
CA ILE A 113 12.53 -9.30 5.55
C ILE A 113 12.84 -8.71 4.17
N ALA A 114 14.12 -8.49 3.86
CA ALA A 114 14.55 -7.84 2.62
C ALA A 114 15.53 -8.71 1.83
N TYR A 115 15.46 -8.57 0.50
CA TYR A 115 16.42 -9.13 -0.45
C TYR A 115 17.37 -8.03 -0.92
N TYR A 116 18.65 -8.20 -0.63
CA TYR A 116 19.71 -7.29 -1.01
C TYR A 116 20.31 -7.74 -2.33
N LEU A 117 20.24 -6.87 -3.33
CA LEU A 117 20.88 -7.02 -4.63
C LEU A 117 22.16 -6.21 -4.60
N ASP A 118 23.29 -6.89 -4.46
CA ASP A 118 24.61 -6.29 -4.45
C ASP A 118 25.22 -6.30 -5.84
N TYR A 119 25.35 -5.11 -6.43
CA TYR A 119 26.00 -4.88 -7.71
C TYR A 119 27.53 -4.79 -7.61
N GLY A 120 28.08 -4.71 -6.41
CA GLY A 120 29.50 -4.41 -6.22
C GLY A 120 29.90 -3.08 -6.85
N THR A 121 30.99 -3.09 -7.60
CA THR A 121 31.49 -1.92 -8.33
C THR A 121 31.02 -1.95 -9.78
N ILE A 122 30.39 -0.87 -10.23
CA ILE A 122 29.91 -0.70 -11.60
C ILE A 122 30.66 0.47 -12.25
N MET A 123 31.01 0.34 -13.54
CA MET A 123 31.58 1.47 -14.29
C MET A 123 30.53 2.51 -14.67
N TYR A 124 30.92 3.77 -14.71
CA TYR A 124 30.12 4.87 -15.25
C TYR A 124 29.60 4.51 -16.65
N ASN A 125 28.31 4.76 -16.91
CA ASN A 125 27.59 4.38 -18.14
C ASN A 125 27.46 2.87 -18.43
N ALA A 126 27.88 1.97 -17.53
CA ALA A 126 27.67 0.54 -17.75
C ALA A 126 26.20 0.13 -17.60
N ASP A 127 25.82 -0.98 -18.21
CA ASP A 127 24.47 -1.53 -18.12
C ASP A 127 24.21 -2.24 -16.78
N SER A 128 23.48 -1.57 -15.89
CA SER A 128 23.03 -2.08 -14.60
C SER A 128 21.69 -2.84 -14.65
N SER A 129 21.16 -3.13 -15.84
CA SER A 129 19.89 -3.84 -15.95
C SER A 129 20.03 -5.27 -15.44
N VAL A 130 19.16 -5.65 -14.51
CA VAL A 130 19.05 -7.01 -13.95
C VAL A 130 17.64 -7.54 -14.08
N ASN A 131 17.53 -8.84 -14.29
CA ASN A 131 16.25 -9.53 -14.38
C ASN A 131 16.17 -10.60 -13.28
N LEU A 132 15.14 -10.50 -12.45
CA LEU A 132 14.76 -11.52 -11.48
C LEU A 132 13.47 -12.19 -11.93
N GLU A 133 13.36 -13.48 -11.65
CA GLU A 133 12.10 -14.19 -11.70
C GLU A 133 11.59 -14.45 -10.29
N LEU A 134 10.32 -14.11 -10.08
CA LEU A 134 9.58 -14.34 -8.85
C LEU A 134 8.53 -15.41 -9.14
N GLU A 135 8.63 -16.54 -8.46
CA GLU A 135 7.67 -17.64 -8.53
C GLU A 135 6.98 -17.76 -7.18
N PHE A 136 5.66 -17.57 -7.18
CA PHE A 136 4.83 -17.63 -5.98
C PHE A 136 4.14 -18.99 -5.88
N ASP A 137 4.06 -19.54 -4.68
CA ASP A 137 3.37 -20.82 -4.43
C ASP A 137 1.85 -20.74 -4.71
N ARG A 138 1.31 -19.52 -4.67
CA ARG A 138 -0.12 -19.22 -4.83
C ARG A 138 -0.34 -17.97 -5.68
N PRO A 139 -1.55 -17.80 -6.24
CA PRO A 139 -1.92 -16.58 -6.96
C PRO A 139 -1.80 -15.32 -6.12
N ILE A 140 -1.31 -14.27 -6.78
CA ILE A 140 -1.28 -12.91 -6.30
C ILE A 140 -1.94 -11.99 -7.33
N TYR A 141 -2.42 -10.84 -6.86
CA TYR A 141 -3.16 -9.87 -7.68
C TYR A 141 -2.68 -8.45 -7.40
N ASP A 142 -3.15 -7.48 -8.19
CA ASP A 142 -2.88 -6.04 -8.02
C ASP A 142 -1.39 -5.74 -7.82
N THR A 143 -0.56 -6.32 -8.69
CA THR A 143 0.89 -6.19 -8.59
C THR A 143 1.33 -4.78 -8.99
N ASN A 144 2.18 -4.17 -8.17
CA ASN A 144 2.76 -2.87 -8.43
C ASN A 144 4.17 -2.82 -7.90
N LEU A 145 5.00 -1.99 -8.51
CA LEU A 145 6.38 -1.82 -8.09
C LEU A 145 6.70 -0.34 -7.88
N THR A 146 7.25 -0.03 -6.71
CA THR A 146 7.54 1.33 -6.29
C THR A 146 9.03 1.50 -6.02
N THR A 147 9.62 2.53 -6.62
CA THR A 147 10.99 3.01 -6.32
C THR A 147 10.91 4.35 -5.60
N THR A 148 11.91 4.66 -4.78
CA THR A 148 11.94 5.90 -3.98
C THR A 148 12.60 7.07 -4.70
N CYS A 149 13.31 6.86 -5.81
CA CYS A 149 13.98 7.90 -6.59
C CYS A 149 13.81 7.67 -8.09
N GLY A 150 13.87 8.74 -8.88
CA GLY A 150 13.97 8.66 -10.35
C GLY A 150 15.30 8.10 -10.88
N CYS A 151 16.23 7.76 -9.99
CA CYS A 151 17.54 7.17 -10.29
C CYS A 151 17.49 5.65 -10.51
N THR A 152 16.31 5.05 -10.38
CA THR A 152 16.09 3.61 -10.58
C THR A 152 14.85 3.42 -11.43
N LYS A 153 15.04 2.79 -12.58
CA LYS A 153 13.95 2.31 -13.43
C LYS A 153 13.66 0.88 -13.05
N SER A 154 12.38 0.53 -13.04
CA SER A 154 11.98 -0.79 -12.62
C SER A 154 10.63 -1.15 -13.22
N GLN A 155 10.49 -2.42 -13.58
CA GLN A 155 9.30 -2.92 -14.23
C GLN A 155 8.99 -4.33 -13.72
N VAL A 156 7.71 -4.61 -13.54
CA VAL A 156 7.23 -5.98 -13.33
C VAL A 156 6.33 -6.38 -14.48
N LYS A 157 6.47 -7.63 -14.95
CA LYS A 157 5.60 -8.25 -15.95
C LYS A 157 5.20 -9.64 -15.47
N GLU A 158 3.92 -9.97 -15.54
CA GLU A 158 3.47 -11.34 -15.40
C GLU A 158 3.90 -12.15 -16.63
N LYS A 159 4.56 -13.29 -16.42
CA LYS A 159 4.97 -14.20 -17.49
C LYS A 159 3.94 -15.31 -17.66
N GLU A 160 3.58 -15.93 -16.55
CA GLU A 160 2.63 -17.03 -16.44
C GLU A 160 1.93 -16.89 -15.09
N LYS A 161 0.89 -17.69 -14.85
CA LYS A 161 0.20 -17.73 -13.55
C LYS A 161 1.21 -17.92 -12.42
N ASN A 162 1.23 -16.97 -11.48
CA ASN A 162 2.11 -16.93 -10.31
C ASN A 162 3.61 -16.72 -10.61
N LYS A 163 4.00 -16.42 -11.85
CA LYS A 163 5.38 -16.14 -12.23
C LYS A 163 5.53 -14.74 -12.80
N TYR A 164 6.43 -13.97 -12.22
CA TYR A 164 6.66 -12.57 -12.58
C TYR A 164 8.11 -12.33 -12.92
N SER A 165 8.36 -11.52 -13.95
CA SER A 165 9.69 -11.00 -14.27
C SER A 165 9.82 -9.58 -13.73
N LEU A 166 10.81 -9.41 -12.87
CA LEU A 166 11.18 -8.14 -12.27
C LEU A 166 12.47 -7.64 -12.93
N THR A 167 12.36 -6.53 -13.68
CA THR A 167 13.53 -5.84 -14.24
C THR A 167 13.85 -4.61 -13.41
N ILE A 168 15.12 -4.45 -13.03
CA ILE A 168 15.61 -3.31 -12.25
C ILE A 168 16.84 -2.74 -12.96
N GLN A 169 16.91 -1.42 -13.09
CA GLN A 169 18.04 -0.72 -13.70
C GLN A 169 18.37 0.55 -12.89
N TYR A 170 19.61 0.67 -12.45
CA TYR A 170 20.13 1.86 -11.77
C TYR A 170 20.81 2.82 -12.76
N ASP A 171 20.63 4.12 -12.58
CA ASP A 171 21.28 5.14 -13.39
C ASP A 171 22.79 5.22 -13.08
N THR A 172 23.61 4.55 -13.90
CA THR A 172 25.08 4.49 -13.75
C THR A 172 25.80 5.76 -14.19
N THR A 173 25.07 6.83 -14.56
CA THR A 173 25.68 8.17 -14.68
C THR A 173 25.95 8.80 -13.31
N ARG A 174 25.34 8.26 -12.24
CA ARG A 174 25.48 8.76 -10.88
C ARG A 174 26.63 8.08 -10.16
N VAL A 175 27.81 8.69 -10.25
CA VAL A 175 29.03 8.25 -9.56
C VAL A 175 28.84 8.25 -8.04
N GLY A 176 29.39 7.23 -7.39
CA GLY A 176 29.38 7.06 -5.94
C GLY A 176 28.56 5.86 -5.46
N ARG A 177 28.50 5.71 -4.14
CA ARG A 177 27.77 4.63 -3.48
C ARG A 177 26.27 4.86 -3.59
N PHE A 178 25.52 3.79 -3.80
CA PHE A 178 24.07 3.82 -3.77
C PHE A 178 23.53 2.67 -2.93
N GLU A 179 22.41 2.95 -2.26
CA GLU A 179 21.56 1.96 -1.61
C GLU A 179 20.13 2.46 -1.76
N LYS A 180 19.25 1.66 -2.40
CA LYS A 180 17.88 2.07 -2.72
C LYS A 180 16.88 0.95 -2.46
N PRO A 181 15.80 1.22 -1.70
CA PRO A 181 14.72 0.27 -1.55
C PRO A 181 13.83 0.24 -2.80
N ILE A 182 13.39 -0.96 -3.16
CA ILE A 182 12.41 -1.23 -4.20
C ILE A 182 11.33 -2.10 -3.57
N ILE A 183 10.07 -1.65 -3.65
CA ILE A 183 8.95 -2.32 -2.99
C ILE A 183 8.06 -2.94 -4.07
N PHE A 184 7.95 -4.25 -4.06
CA PHE A 184 6.99 -4.99 -4.87
C PHE A 184 5.73 -5.25 -4.04
N LYS A 185 4.64 -4.55 -4.35
CA LYS A 185 3.35 -4.64 -3.67
C LYS A 185 2.42 -5.57 -4.45
N PHE A 186 1.61 -6.33 -3.75
CA PHE A 186 0.61 -7.21 -4.33
C PHE A 186 -0.46 -7.54 -3.29
N LYS A 187 -1.55 -8.18 -3.73
CA LYS A 187 -2.57 -8.76 -2.87
C LYS A 187 -2.45 -10.28 -2.83
N HIS A 188 -2.55 -10.83 -1.63
CA HIS A 188 -2.67 -12.25 -1.39
C HIS A 188 -3.83 -12.50 -0.41
N ASN A 189 -4.80 -13.36 -0.76
CA ASN A 189 -6.03 -13.59 0.01
C ASN A 189 -6.75 -12.29 0.44
N ASN A 190 -6.85 -11.31 -0.47
CA ASN A 190 -7.40 -9.97 -0.22
C ASN A 190 -6.65 -9.12 0.83
N VAL A 191 -5.46 -9.53 1.24
CA VAL A 191 -4.58 -8.76 2.12
C VAL A 191 -3.50 -8.09 1.27
N ASN A 192 -3.27 -6.80 1.51
CA ASN A 192 -2.16 -6.08 0.90
C ASN A 192 -0.84 -6.60 1.50
N THR A 193 0.10 -6.92 0.63
CA THR A 193 1.36 -7.56 0.97
C THR A 193 2.49 -6.93 0.18
N GLN A 194 3.73 -7.04 0.67
CA GLN A 194 4.89 -6.52 -0.04
C GLN A 194 6.13 -7.40 0.10
N LEU A 195 6.94 -7.43 -0.96
CA LEU A 195 8.32 -7.88 -0.94
C LEU A 195 9.25 -6.66 -1.04
N ARG A 196 10.25 -6.62 -0.15
CA ARG A 196 11.24 -5.54 -0.13
C ARG A 196 12.53 -6.02 -0.76
N PHE A 197 12.97 -5.31 -1.79
CA PHE A 197 14.30 -5.41 -2.34
C PHE A 197 15.11 -4.17 -1.95
N VAL A 198 16.41 -4.33 -1.81
CA VAL A 198 17.36 -3.23 -1.61
C VAL A 198 18.49 -3.41 -2.60
N ILE A 199 18.61 -2.51 -3.58
CA ILE A 199 19.77 -2.50 -4.47
C ILE A 199 20.89 -1.72 -3.80
N LYS A 200 22.13 -2.20 -3.90
CA LYS A 200 23.31 -1.49 -3.43
C LYS A 200 24.51 -1.71 -4.34
N GLY A 201 25.44 -0.75 -4.33
CA GLY A 201 26.66 -0.82 -5.11
C GLY A 201 27.42 0.51 -5.10
N ASN A 202 28.44 0.59 -5.94
CA ASN A 202 29.26 1.78 -6.11
C ASN A 202 29.58 2.02 -7.59
N VAL A 203 29.20 3.18 -8.12
CA VAL A 203 29.55 3.57 -9.48
C VAL A 203 30.87 4.33 -9.46
N ILE A 204 31.83 3.90 -10.27
CA ILE A 204 33.13 4.57 -10.41
C ILE A 204 33.33 5.08 -11.83
N LYS A 205 34.05 6.18 -11.97
CA LYS A 205 34.51 6.71 -13.25
C LYS A 205 36.00 6.42 -13.37
N ASN A 206 36.43 5.95 -14.54
CA ASN A 206 37.86 5.89 -14.88
C ASN A 206 38.46 7.29 -14.91
#